data_AF-A0AAW3WIP3-F1
#
_entry.id   AF-A0AAW3WIP3-F1
#
_cell.length_a   1.000
_cell.length_b   1.000
_cell.length_c   1.000
_cell.angle_alpha   90.00
_cell.angle_beta   90.00
_cell.angle_gamma   90.00
#
_symmetry.space_group_name_H-M   'P 1'
#
loop_
_entity.id
_entity.type
_entity.pdbx_description
1 polymer ?
#
loop_
_entity_poly.entity_id
_entity_poly.type
_entity_poly.pdbx_seq_one_letter_code
_entity_poly.pdbx_strand_id
1 'polypeptide(L)' 'IICNTIKGKGVSFMENQASWHGAAPSKEQCEQALQEIGGAN' A
#
# COMPACT_ATOMS: atom_id res chain seq x y z
N ILE A 1 5.34 4.98 24.24
CA ILE A 1 4.05 5.04 23.52
C ILE A 1 4.00 3.82 22.60
N ILE A 2 2.90 3.05 22.61
CA ILE A 2 2.68 1.96 21.65
C ILE A 2 1.78 2.53 20.55
N CYS A 3 2.25 2.52 19.31
CA CYS A 3 1.50 3.00 18.16
C CYS A 3 0.91 1.79 17.41
N ASN A 4 -0.41 1.66 17.44
CA ASN A 4 -1.10 0.64 16.65
C ASN A 4 -1.16 1.11 15.19
N THR A 5 -0.58 0.34 14.27
CA THR A 5 -0.49 0.68 12.84
C THR A 5 -1.00 -0.46 11.96
N ILE A 6 -1.31 -0.14 10.71
CA ILE A 6 -1.63 -1.11 9.65
C ILE A 6 -0.46 -1.14 8.67
N LYS A 7 0.11 -2.32 8.41
CA LYS A 7 1.11 -2.49 7.37
C LYS A 7 0.48 -2.24 6.01
N GLY A 8 1.14 -1.42 5.16
CA GLY A 8 0.60 -1.07 3.84
C GLY A 8 -0.59 -0.11 3.88
N LYS A 9 -0.77 0.65 4.98
CA LYS A 9 -1.87 1.59 5.16
C LYS A 9 -2.06 2.51 3.94
N GLY A 10 -3.29 2.60 3.45
CA GLY A 10 -3.66 3.49 2.35
C GLY A 10 -3.64 2.83 0.96
N VAL A 11 -3.14 1.60 0.85
CA VAL A 11 -3.22 0.80 -0.38
C VAL A 11 -3.99 -0.48 -0.08
N SER A 12 -5.20 -0.60 -0.63
CA SER A 12 -6.21 -1.60 -0.30
C SER A 12 -5.70 -3.04 -0.33
N PHE A 13 -4.92 -3.39 -1.36
CA PHE A 13 -4.35 -4.72 -1.53
C PHE A 13 -3.05 -4.97 -0.73
N MET A 14 -2.49 -3.94 -0.10
CA MET A 14 -1.31 -4.04 0.77
C MET A 14 -1.68 -4.08 2.27
N GLU A 15 -2.87 -3.63 2.65
CA GLU A 15 -3.26 -3.56 4.07
C GLU A 15 -3.29 -4.94 4.75
N ASN A 16 -2.53 -5.05 5.86
CA ASN A 16 -2.39 -6.27 6.67
C ASN A 16 -1.84 -7.50 5.91
N GLN A 17 -1.14 -7.29 4.79
CA GLN A 17 -0.60 -8.38 3.98
C GLN A 17 0.91 -8.59 4.23
N ALA A 18 1.28 -9.83 4.59
CA ALA A 18 2.67 -10.19 4.87
C ALA A 18 3.55 -10.19 3.61
N SER A 19 3.01 -10.64 2.47
CA SER A 19 3.68 -10.71 1.16
C SER A 19 4.26 -9.36 0.70
N TRP A 20 3.63 -8.25 1.10
CA TRP A 20 4.05 -6.89 0.76
C TRP A 20 5.14 -6.31 1.67
N HIS A 21 5.96 -7.14 2.33
CA HIS A 21 7.09 -6.62 3.13
C HIS A 21 8.22 -6.05 2.27
N GLY A 22 8.50 -6.70 1.14
CA GLY A 22 9.56 -6.30 0.20
C GLY A 22 9.23 -6.66 -1.25
N ALA A 23 7.98 -7.00 -1.54
CA ALA A 23 7.51 -7.19 -2.90
C ALA A 23 7.27 -5.82 -3.56
N ALA A 24 7.91 -5.57 -4.70
CA ALA A 24 7.63 -4.40 -5.51
C ALA A 24 6.29 -4.57 -6.24
N PRO A 25 5.46 -3.52 -6.33
CA PRO A 25 4.22 -3.56 -7.10
C PRO A 25 4.51 -3.67 -8.61
N SER A 26 3.61 -4.33 -9.35
CA SER A 26 3.58 -4.23 -10.81
C SER A 26 3.23 -2.81 -11.24
N LYS A 27 3.31 -2.53 -12.55
CA LYS A 27 2.91 -1.23 -13.10
C LYS A 27 1.44 -0.91 -12.80
N GLU A 28 0.57 -1.88 -13.02
CA GLU A 28 -0.88 -1.75 -12.79
C GLU A 28 -1.19 -1.54 -11.30
N GLN A 29 -0.50 -2.28 -10.43
CA GLN A 29 -0.62 -2.13 -8.98
C GLN A 29 -0.09 -0.78 -8.49
N CYS A 30 0.97 -0.25 -9.11
CA CYS A 30 1.51 1.07 -8.82
C CYS A 30 0.50 2.16 -9.20
N GLU A 31 -0.07 2.09 -10.41
CA GLU A 31 -1.12 3.01 -10.86
C GLU A 31 -2.34 2.99 -9.93
N GLN A 32 -2.80 1.79 -9.53
CA GLN A 32 -3.87 1.64 -8.55
C GLN A 32 -3.51 2.26 -7.20
N ALA A 33 -2.32 1.97 -6.66
CA ALA A 33 -1.88 2.50 -5.37
C ALA A 33 -1.79 4.04 -5.40
N LEU A 34 -1.29 4.62 -6.49
CA LEU A 34 -1.23 6.07 -6.68
C LEU A 34 -2.62 6.70 -6.70
N GLN A 35 -3.60 6.07 -7.34
CA GLN A 35 -4.98 6.54 -7.30
C GLN A 35 -5.57 6.50 -5.89
N GLU A 36 -5.32 5.42 -5.14
CA GLU A 36 -5.85 5.23 -3.78
C GLU A 36 -5.25 6.23 -2.77
N ILE A 37 -3.99 6.61 -2.92
CA ILE A 37 -3.32 7.58 -2.03
C ILE A 37 -3.40 9.03 -2.51
N GLY A 38 -4.09 9.31 -3.62
CA GLY A 38 -4.25 10.65 -4.17
C GLY A 38 -3.01 11.21 -4.89
N GLY A 39 -2.12 10.35 -5.39
CA GLY A 39 -0.91 10.69 -6.14
C GLY A 39 -1.14 10.97 -7.63
N ALA A 40 -2.36 10.85 -8.14
CA ALA A 40 -2.72 11.24 -9.50
C ALA A 40 -3.20 12.71 -9.51
N ASN A 41 -2.30 13.63 -9.88
CA ASN A 41 -2.61 15.03 -10.18
C ASN A 41 -2.36 15.30 -11.67
#